data_AF-A0AAJ2H1B5-F1
#
_entry.id   AF-A0AAJ2H1B5-F1
#
_cell.length_a   1.000
_cell.length_b   1.000
_cell.length_c   1.000
_cell.angle_alpha   90.00
_cell.angle_beta   90.00
_cell.angle_gamma   90.00
#
_symmetry.space_group_name_H-M   'P 1'
#
loop_
_entity.id
_entity.type
_entity.pdbx_description
1 polymer ?
#
loop_
_entity_poly.entity_id
_entity_poly.type
_entity_poly.pdbx_seq_one_letter_code
_entity_poly.pdbx_strand_id
1 'polypeptide(L)'
;ALLGARFNRDCTVLALGGGVVGDMAGFAAASFQRGVDFVQVPTTLLSQVDSSVGGKTGINHPLGKNMIGAFKQPHVVMADMAQLDTLPDRELSAGLAEIIKYALLGDIEFLSWLEMHMPRLVARDAVLLAEAVYRSCLHKAKIVAADEHEHGDRALLNLGHTFGHAIESYLGYGEWLHGEAVAAGMVMAADLSHRMGWLSHADVERVRRILQQANLPVTCPDIPVEKFLALMAQDKKVLAGQLRLILLKQLGQAVITRDVEIEQIKQTILACQQQQNQEQLR
;
A
#
# COMPACT_ATOMS: atom_id res chain seq x y z
N ALA A 1 -8.97 27.03 -11.38
CA ALA A 1 -7.73 27.14 -12.16
C ALA A 1 -7.99 27.04 -13.66
N LEU A 2 -8.34 25.85 -14.20
CA LEU A 2 -8.44 25.61 -15.65
C LEU A 2 -9.40 26.56 -16.39
N LEU A 3 -10.61 26.78 -15.86
CA LEU A 3 -11.57 27.74 -16.44
C LEU A 3 -11.06 29.19 -16.42
N GLY A 4 -10.40 29.60 -15.34
CA GLY A 4 -9.84 30.96 -15.20
C GLY A 4 -8.72 31.22 -16.21
N ALA A 5 -7.95 30.19 -16.55
CA ALA A 5 -6.90 30.22 -17.57
C ALA A 5 -7.41 29.92 -19.00
N ARG A 6 -8.73 29.75 -19.19
CA ARG A 6 -9.39 29.49 -20.49
C ARG A 6 -8.86 28.26 -21.24
N PHE A 7 -8.47 27.21 -20.53
CA PHE A 7 -8.11 25.93 -21.17
C PHE A 7 -9.33 25.28 -21.85
N ASN A 8 -9.08 24.67 -23.01
CA ASN A 8 -10.07 23.89 -23.76
C ASN A 8 -9.85 22.37 -23.55
N ARG A 9 -10.57 21.54 -24.30
CA ARG A 9 -10.48 20.07 -24.21
C ARG A 9 -9.12 19.48 -24.62
N ASP A 10 -8.31 20.25 -25.35
CA ASP A 10 -7.02 19.80 -25.90
C ASP A 10 -5.87 20.03 -24.90
N CYS A 11 -6.18 20.50 -23.68
CA CYS A 11 -5.18 20.67 -22.64
C CYS A 11 -4.76 19.32 -22.04
N THR A 12 -3.53 19.27 -21.53
CA THR A 12 -3.04 18.15 -20.73
C THR A 12 -2.77 18.60 -19.30
N VAL A 13 -3.29 17.84 -18.33
CA VAL A 13 -2.99 18.04 -16.90
C VAL A 13 -1.73 17.26 -16.53
N LEU A 14 -0.72 17.95 -16.01
CA LEU A 14 0.50 17.33 -15.48
C LEU A 14 0.39 17.20 -13.95
N ALA A 15 0.38 15.97 -13.44
CA ALA A 15 0.36 15.68 -12.01
C ALA A 15 1.80 15.48 -11.49
N LEU A 16 2.43 16.55 -11.02
CA LEU A 16 3.77 16.53 -10.44
C LEU A 16 3.69 16.49 -8.90
N GLY A 17 3.97 15.33 -8.31
CA GLY A 17 3.94 15.16 -6.86
C GLY A 17 3.77 13.71 -6.42
N GLY A 18 3.49 13.49 -5.14
CA GLY A 18 3.13 12.18 -4.60
C GLY A 18 1.70 11.75 -4.96
N GLY A 19 1.25 10.65 -4.34
CA GLY A 19 -0.06 10.04 -4.63
C GLY A 19 -1.25 10.98 -4.42
N VAL A 20 -1.20 11.87 -3.43
CA VAL A 20 -2.26 12.87 -3.19
C VAL A 20 -2.44 13.79 -4.40
N VAL A 21 -1.33 14.29 -4.97
CA VAL A 21 -1.37 15.14 -6.17
C VAL A 21 -1.86 14.33 -7.37
N GLY A 22 -1.38 13.09 -7.53
CA GLY A 22 -1.81 12.16 -8.58
C GLY A 22 -3.33 11.94 -8.58
N ASP A 23 -3.91 11.59 -7.42
CA ASP A 23 -5.33 11.33 -7.28
C ASP A 23 -6.18 12.57 -7.55
N MET A 24 -5.80 13.73 -6.98
CA MET A 24 -6.54 14.98 -7.15
C MET A 24 -6.47 15.50 -8.58
N ALA A 25 -5.27 15.52 -9.19
CA ALA A 25 -5.07 15.98 -10.55
C ALA A 25 -5.72 15.03 -11.57
N GLY A 26 -5.62 13.72 -11.35
CA GLY A 26 -6.29 12.72 -12.17
C GLY A 26 -7.82 12.86 -12.13
N PHE A 27 -8.40 13.09 -10.95
CA PHE A 27 -9.85 13.27 -10.82
C PHE A 27 -10.32 14.60 -11.44
N ALA A 28 -9.53 15.66 -11.29
CA ALA A 28 -9.76 16.92 -11.98
C ALA A 28 -9.72 16.75 -13.50
N ALA A 29 -8.75 15.98 -14.02
CA ALA A 29 -8.62 15.70 -15.46
C ALA A 29 -9.77 14.80 -15.97
N ALA A 30 -10.24 13.86 -15.17
CA ALA A 30 -11.42 13.04 -15.49
C ALA A 30 -12.71 13.89 -15.59
N SER A 31 -12.82 14.91 -14.75
CA SER A 31 -14.05 15.71 -14.60
C SER A 31 -14.09 16.93 -15.51
N PHE A 32 -12.95 17.59 -15.74
CA PHE A 32 -12.88 18.83 -16.51
C PHE A 32 -13.27 18.58 -17.97
N GLN A 33 -14.28 19.32 -18.44
CA GLN A 33 -14.90 19.11 -19.75
C GLN A 33 -15.29 17.65 -20.07
N ARG A 34 -15.60 16.86 -19.02
CA ARG A 34 -15.91 15.42 -19.08
C ARG A 34 -14.72 14.53 -19.51
N GLY A 35 -13.51 15.03 -19.35
CA GLY A 35 -12.28 14.30 -19.63
C GLY A 35 -11.34 15.10 -20.51
N VAL A 36 -10.13 15.33 -20.00
CA VAL A 36 -8.97 15.80 -20.75
C VAL A 36 -7.80 14.85 -20.55
N ASP A 37 -6.72 15.06 -21.30
CA ASP A 37 -5.52 14.24 -21.17
C ASP A 37 -4.79 14.54 -19.86
N PHE A 38 -4.10 13.53 -19.34
CA PHE A 38 -3.29 13.70 -18.14
C PHE A 38 -2.06 12.80 -18.12
N VAL A 39 -1.03 13.29 -17.46
CA VAL A 39 0.27 12.64 -17.30
C VAL A 39 0.66 12.64 -15.82
N GLN A 40 1.23 11.54 -15.33
CA GLN A 40 1.77 11.47 -13.98
C GLN A 40 3.30 11.61 -13.97
N VAL A 41 3.79 12.45 -13.05
CA VAL A 41 5.20 12.58 -12.71
C VAL A 41 5.34 12.33 -11.20
N PRO A 42 5.30 11.06 -10.78
CA PRO A 42 5.33 10.68 -9.37
C PRO A 42 6.68 11.01 -8.71
N THR A 43 6.66 11.76 -7.61
CA THR A 43 7.86 12.24 -6.90
C THR A 43 8.10 11.57 -5.55
N THR A 44 7.28 10.58 -5.18
CA THR A 44 7.52 9.73 -3.99
C THR A 44 7.68 8.29 -4.43
N LEU A 45 8.47 7.50 -3.71
CA LEU A 45 8.66 6.09 -4.05
C LEU A 45 7.31 5.34 -4.07
N LEU A 46 6.44 5.60 -3.07
CA LEU A 46 5.08 5.07 -3.02
C LEU A 46 4.27 5.37 -4.28
N SER A 47 4.33 6.61 -4.77
CA SER A 47 3.60 6.97 -5.99
C SER A 47 4.21 6.37 -7.25
N GLN A 48 5.54 6.20 -7.30
CA GLN A 48 6.23 5.55 -8.42
C GLN A 48 5.87 4.07 -8.55
N VAL A 49 5.72 3.35 -7.43
CA VAL A 49 5.51 1.90 -7.42
C VAL A 49 4.03 1.50 -7.40
N ASP A 50 3.17 2.38 -6.88
CA ASP A 50 1.77 2.05 -6.61
C ASP A 50 0.80 3.08 -7.20
N SER A 51 0.57 4.22 -6.54
CA SER A 51 -0.61 5.05 -6.84
C SER A 51 -0.65 5.65 -8.26
N SER A 52 0.49 5.80 -8.93
CA SER A 52 0.54 6.27 -10.32
C SER A 52 0.06 5.26 -11.36
N VAL A 53 -0.03 3.99 -11.00
CA VAL A 53 -0.38 2.89 -11.90
C VAL A 53 -1.78 2.35 -11.59
N GLY A 54 -2.63 2.28 -12.62
CA GLY A 54 -3.94 1.63 -12.57
C GLY A 54 -5.16 2.55 -12.44
N GLY A 55 -4.98 3.85 -12.66
CA GLY A 55 -6.05 4.79 -13.03
C GLY A 55 -7.07 5.14 -11.96
N LYS A 56 -6.87 4.75 -10.70
CA LYS A 56 -7.73 5.18 -9.59
C LYS A 56 -7.40 6.64 -9.26
N THR A 57 -8.42 7.50 -9.29
CA THR A 57 -8.28 8.93 -8.97
C THR A 57 -9.42 9.35 -8.07
N GLY A 58 -9.22 10.33 -7.19
CA GLY A 58 -10.30 10.78 -6.33
C GLY A 58 -9.90 11.71 -5.21
N ILE A 59 -10.84 11.89 -4.29
CA ILE A 59 -10.72 12.73 -3.11
C ILE A 59 -11.38 12.04 -1.91
N ASN A 60 -10.98 12.48 -0.72
CA ASN A 60 -11.58 12.06 0.53
C ASN A 60 -12.90 12.78 0.78
N HIS A 61 -13.81 12.11 1.49
CA HIS A 61 -14.96 12.71 2.15
C HIS A 61 -14.71 12.67 3.68
N PRO A 62 -15.26 13.56 4.51
CA PRO A 62 -15.08 13.50 5.97
C PRO A 62 -15.46 12.15 6.60
N LEU A 63 -16.32 11.37 5.93
CA LEU A 63 -16.77 10.05 6.37
C LEU A 63 -15.99 8.88 5.73
N GLY A 64 -14.98 9.13 4.90
CA GLY A 64 -14.20 8.03 4.29
C GLY A 64 -13.14 8.45 3.28
N LYS A 65 -12.08 7.64 3.21
CA LYS A 65 -10.94 7.79 2.29
C LYS A 65 -11.32 7.38 0.87
N ASN A 66 -10.96 8.19 -0.13
CA ASN A 66 -11.17 7.91 -1.57
C ASN A 66 -12.61 7.52 -1.92
N MET A 67 -13.60 8.23 -1.38
CA MET A 67 -15.03 7.90 -1.57
C MET A 67 -15.64 8.52 -2.84
N ILE A 68 -15.01 9.55 -3.38
CA ILE A 68 -15.47 10.27 -4.57
C ILE A 68 -14.32 10.27 -5.56
N GLY A 69 -14.53 9.75 -6.77
CA GLY A 69 -13.44 9.57 -7.71
C GLY A 69 -13.88 9.06 -9.07
N ALA A 70 -12.90 8.76 -9.91
CA ALA A 70 -13.08 8.19 -11.24
C ALA A 70 -11.94 7.23 -11.59
N PHE A 71 -12.24 6.26 -12.44
CA PHE A 71 -11.21 5.50 -13.14
C PHE A 71 -10.79 6.28 -14.39
N LYS A 72 -9.58 6.84 -14.39
CA LYS A 72 -8.98 7.62 -15.49
C LYS A 72 -7.52 7.22 -15.62
N GLN A 73 -7.16 6.60 -16.74
CA GLN A 73 -5.79 6.19 -17.02
C GLN A 73 -4.94 7.38 -17.51
N PRO A 74 -3.69 7.53 -17.04
CA PRO A 74 -2.76 8.51 -17.59
C PRO A 74 -2.31 8.09 -18.99
N HIS A 75 -1.89 9.06 -19.82
CA HIS A 75 -1.21 8.75 -21.08
C HIS A 75 0.18 8.16 -20.85
N VAL A 76 0.90 8.67 -19.84
CA VAL A 76 2.21 8.17 -19.45
C VAL A 76 2.45 8.44 -17.96
N VAL A 77 3.24 7.56 -17.35
CA VAL A 77 3.80 7.73 -16.01
C VAL A 77 5.31 7.87 -16.15
N MET A 78 5.87 8.98 -15.66
CA MET A 78 7.31 9.28 -15.73
C MET A 78 7.92 9.19 -14.34
N ALA A 79 8.38 7.99 -13.98
CA ALA A 79 9.04 7.73 -12.70
C ALA A 79 10.55 7.99 -12.81
N ASP A 80 10.99 9.16 -12.37
CA ASP A 80 12.40 9.57 -12.35
C ASP A 80 13.00 9.36 -10.95
N MET A 81 14.06 8.56 -10.85
CA MET A 81 14.71 8.25 -9.58
C MET A 81 15.41 9.48 -8.99
N ALA A 82 15.82 10.46 -9.80
CA ALA A 82 16.44 11.69 -9.29
C ALA A 82 15.49 12.51 -8.38
N GLN A 83 14.16 12.35 -8.56
CA GLN A 83 13.19 12.98 -7.67
C GLN A 83 13.26 12.43 -6.25
N LEU A 84 13.74 11.19 -6.10
CA LEU A 84 13.88 10.55 -4.80
C LEU A 84 15.05 11.14 -4.01
N ASP A 85 16.02 11.83 -4.59
CA ASP A 85 17.18 12.37 -3.84
C ASP A 85 16.77 13.38 -2.75
N THR A 86 15.65 14.08 -2.94
CA THR A 86 15.12 15.06 -1.98
C THR A 86 13.99 14.53 -1.10
N LEU A 87 13.53 13.30 -1.33
CA LEU A 87 12.43 12.71 -0.57
C LEU A 87 12.86 12.44 0.87
N PRO A 88 12.09 12.74 1.93
CA PRO A 88 12.48 12.37 3.29
C PRO A 88 12.69 10.85 3.46
N ASP A 89 13.65 10.43 4.31
CA ASP A 89 13.96 9.00 4.54
C ASP A 89 12.73 8.20 4.99
N ARG A 90 11.87 8.81 5.82
CA ARG A 90 10.62 8.22 6.29
C ARG A 90 9.64 7.93 5.15
N GLU A 91 9.56 8.82 4.16
CA GLU A 91 8.71 8.67 2.97
C GLU A 91 9.29 7.64 1.98
N LEU A 92 10.62 7.57 1.86
CA LEU A 92 11.28 6.50 1.11
C LEU A 92 10.94 5.14 1.71
N SER A 93 11.10 5.00 3.03
CA SER A 93 10.80 3.78 3.78
C SER A 93 9.33 3.38 3.64
N ALA A 94 8.40 4.34 3.76
CA ALA A 94 6.98 4.11 3.50
C ALA A 94 6.71 3.59 2.09
N GLY A 95 7.43 4.06 1.06
CA GLY A 95 7.33 3.51 -0.29
C GLY A 95 7.86 2.07 -0.43
N LEU A 96 8.91 1.72 0.30
CA LEU A 96 9.47 0.35 0.30
C LEU A 96 8.46 -0.69 0.83
N ALA A 97 7.54 -0.30 1.72
CA ALA A 97 6.48 -1.18 2.21
C ALA A 97 5.65 -1.76 1.05
N GLU A 98 5.31 -0.92 0.07
CA GLU A 98 4.53 -1.34 -1.11
C GLU A 98 5.34 -2.24 -2.04
N ILE A 99 6.64 -2.00 -2.17
CA ILE A 99 7.53 -2.88 -2.95
C ILE A 99 7.61 -4.27 -2.31
N ILE A 100 7.80 -4.33 -0.98
CA ILE A 100 7.80 -5.59 -0.22
C ILE A 100 6.46 -6.30 -0.37
N LYS A 101 5.34 -5.58 -0.33
CA LYS A 101 4.01 -6.13 -0.57
C LYS A 101 3.95 -6.89 -1.89
N TYR A 102 4.39 -6.30 -3.01
CA TYR A 102 4.37 -6.98 -4.31
C TYR A 102 5.12 -8.31 -4.31
N ALA A 103 6.29 -8.35 -3.67
CA ALA A 103 7.06 -9.58 -3.53
C ALA A 103 6.28 -10.65 -2.72
N LEU A 104 5.68 -10.26 -1.60
CA LEU A 104 4.89 -11.17 -0.77
C LEU A 104 3.65 -11.71 -1.47
N LEU A 105 3.04 -10.94 -2.38
CA LEU A 105 1.83 -11.34 -3.11
C LEU A 105 2.08 -12.49 -4.09
N GLY A 106 3.21 -12.48 -4.80
CA GLY A 106 3.36 -13.33 -5.98
C GLY A 106 4.79 -13.63 -6.44
N ASP A 107 5.83 -13.18 -5.73
CA ASP A 107 7.20 -13.24 -6.26
C ASP A 107 8.26 -13.42 -5.16
N ILE A 108 8.52 -14.69 -4.82
CA ILE A 108 9.51 -15.08 -3.82
C ILE A 108 10.95 -14.79 -4.25
N GLU A 109 11.22 -14.76 -5.56
CA GLU A 109 12.53 -14.39 -6.10
C GLU A 109 12.77 -12.90 -5.92
N PHE A 110 11.75 -12.07 -6.16
CA PHE A 110 11.81 -10.64 -5.86
C PHE A 110 11.95 -10.38 -4.36
N LEU A 111 11.30 -11.16 -3.49
CA LEU A 111 11.51 -11.04 -2.03
C LEU A 111 12.99 -11.29 -1.68
N SER A 112 13.56 -12.37 -2.22
CA SER A 112 14.96 -12.72 -1.98
C SER A 112 15.93 -11.67 -2.53
N TRP A 113 15.59 -11.06 -3.68
CA TRP A 113 16.33 -9.95 -4.26
C TRP A 113 16.27 -8.69 -3.37
N LEU A 114 15.08 -8.35 -2.83
CA LEU A 114 14.91 -7.24 -1.90
C LEU A 114 15.75 -7.45 -0.63
N GLU A 115 15.74 -8.65 -0.06
CA GLU A 115 16.56 -9.00 1.13
C GLU A 115 18.05 -8.79 0.90
N MET A 116 18.54 -9.13 -0.30
CA MET A 116 19.94 -8.93 -0.67
C MET A 116 20.30 -7.45 -0.84
N HIS A 117 19.37 -6.64 -1.34
CA HIS A 117 19.64 -5.27 -1.79
C HIS A 117 19.07 -4.17 -0.88
N MET A 118 18.29 -4.51 0.15
CA MET A 118 17.61 -3.53 1.01
C MET A 118 18.54 -2.43 1.57
N PRO A 119 19.77 -2.73 2.05
CA PRO A 119 20.67 -1.67 2.54
C PRO A 119 21.00 -0.62 1.47
N ARG A 120 21.11 -1.03 0.19
CA ARG A 120 21.38 -0.12 -0.93
C ARG A 120 20.12 0.60 -1.41
N LEU A 121 18.95 -0.05 -1.33
CA LEU A 121 17.67 0.59 -1.63
C LEU A 121 17.38 1.72 -0.63
N VAL A 122 17.57 1.47 0.67
CA VAL A 122 17.47 2.49 1.73
C VAL A 122 18.51 3.59 1.54
N ALA A 123 19.71 3.26 1.06
CA ALA A 123 20.76 4.22 0.72
C ALA A 123 20.56 4.93 -0.65
N ARG A 124 19.39 4.78 -1.28
CA ARG A 124 18.99 5.44 -2.54
C ARG A 124 19.86 5.13 -3.73
N ASP A 125 20.31 3.89 -3.86
CA ASP A 125 20.97 3.43 -5.08
C ASP A 125 20.00 3.52 -6.27
N ALA A 126 20.22 4.50 -7.16
CA ALA A 126 19.29 4.83 -8.23
C ALA A 126 19.05 3.67 -9.22
N VAL A 127 20.06 2.81 -9.44
CA VAL A 127 19.94 1.66 -10.35
C VAL A 127 19.05 0.59 -9.71
N LEU A 128 19.29 0.29 -8.44
CA LEU A 128 18.47 -0.70 -7.72
C LEU A 128 17.05 -0.19 -7.47
N LEU A 129 16.88 1.11 -7.18
CA LEU A 129 15.55 1.72 -7.07
C LEU A 129 14.79 1.65 -8.39
N ALA A 130 15.43 1.95 -9.52
CA ALA A 130 14.80 1.82 -10.84
C ALA A 130 14.33 0.38 -11.12
N GLU A 131 15.15 -0.62 -10.78
CA GLU A 131 14.78 -2.03 -10.92
C GLU A 131 13.60 -2.41 -9.99
N ALA A 132 13.64 -1.97 -8.73
CA ALA A 132 12.57 -2.23 -7.78
C ALA A 132 11.24 -1.57 -8.20
N VAL A 133 11.30 -0.34 -8.73
CA VAL A 133 10.16 0.38 -9.31
C VAL A 133 9.62 -0.37 -10.54
N TYR A 134 10.49 -0.73 -11.48
CA TYR A 134 10.11 -1.48 -12.67
C TYR A 134 9.38 -2.80 -12.33
N ARG A 135 9.94 -3.61 -11.44
CA ARG A 135 9.32 -4.88 -11.02
C ARG A 135 7.98 -4.66 -10.32
N SER A 136 7.88 -3.65 -9.46
CA SER A 136 6.64 -3.29 -8.77
C SER A 136 5.54 -2.86 -9.75
N CYS A 137 5.88 -1.98 -10.71
CA CYS A 137 4.96 -1.58 -11.76
C CYS A 137 4.53 -2.76 -12.63
N LEU A 138 5.43 -3.68 -12.97
CA LEU A 138 5.10 -4.89 -13.73
C LEU A 138 4.12 -5.79 -12.97
N HIS A 139 4.33 -5.99 -11.67
CA HIS A 139 3.41 -6.75 -10.81
C HIS A 139 2.03 -6.10 -10.76
N LYS A 140 1.98 -4.78 -10.49
CA LYS A 140 0.70 -4.06 -10.45
C LYS A 140 0.00 -4.08 -11.81
N ALA A 141 0.72 -3.85 -12.90
CA ALA A 141 0.16 -3.84 -14.24
C ALA A 141 -0.47 -5.18 -14.61
N LYS A 142 0.18 -6.31 -14.27
CA LYS A 142 -0.39 -7.66 -14.47
C LYS A 142 -1.71 -7.83 -13.72
N ILE A 143 -1.76 -7.43 -12.45
CA ILE A 143 -2.96 -7.54 -11.62
C ILE A 143 -4.07 -6.62 -12.13
N VAL A 144 -3.75 -5.37 -12.50
CA VAL A 144 -4.72 -4.41 -13.04
C VAL A 144 -5.25 -4.85 -14.41
N ALA A 145 -4.40 -5.40 -15.27
CA ALA A 145 -4.82 -5.91 -16.58
C ALA A 145 -5.76 -7.13 -16.44
N ALA A 146 -5.58 -7.95 -15.41
CA ALA A 146 -6.47 -9.06 -15.11
C ALA A 146 -7.81 -8.62 -14.50
N ASP A 147 -7.83 -7.51 -13.74
CA ASP A 147 -9.02 -7.01 -13.04
C ASP A 147 -9.01 -5.48 -12.84
N GLU A 148 -9.34 -4.73 -13.90
CA GLU A 148 -9.27 -3.27 -13.87
C GLU A 148 -10.24 -2.63 -12.86
N HIS A 149 -11.40 -3.24 -12.63
CA HIS A 149 -12.46 -2.63 -11.79
C HIS A 149 -12.56 -3.22 -10.38
N GLU A 150 -11.57 -4.03 -9.95
CA GLU A 150 -11.48 -4.59 -8.59
C GLU A 150 -12.63 -5.53 -8.18
N HIS A 151 -13.05 -6.41 -9.08
CA HIS A 151 -14.09 -7.41 -8.78
C HIS A 151 -13.53 -8.74 -8.25
N GLY A 152 -12.22 -9.00 -8.43
CA GLY A 152 -11.58 -10.28 -8.15
C GLY A 152 -10.17 -10.13 -7.59
N ASP A 153 -9.17 -10.46 -8.41
CA ASP A 153 -7.77 -10.61 -8.00
C ASP A 153 -7.08 -9.29 -7.64
N ARG A 154 -7.58 -8.14 -8.11
CA ARG A 154 -7.02 -6.84 -7.72
C ARG A 154 -7.17 -6.58 -6.22
N ALA A 155 -8.09 -7.28 -5.55
CA ALA A 155 -8.18 -7.26 -4.10
C ALA A 155 -6.90 -7.77 -3.40
N LEU A 156 -6.08 -8.62 -4.04
CA LEU A 156 -4.81 -9.10 -3.49
C LEU A 156 -3.86 -7.96 -3.16
N LEU A 157 -3.92 -6.83 -3.89
CA LEU A 157 -3.12 -5.63 -3.60
C LEU A 157 -3.37 -5.05 -2.20
N ASN A 158 -4.37 -5.55 -1.48
CA ASN A 158 -4.70 -5.11 -0.13
C ASN A 158 -4.07 -5.94 0.98
N LEU A 159 -3.02 -6.74 0.72
CA LEU A 159 -2.24 -7.37 1.78
C LEU A 159 -1.78 -6.32 2.80
N GLY A 160 -2.04 -6.59 4.08
CA GLY A 160 -1.79 -5.68 5.20
C GLY A 160 -2.75 -4.48 5.31
N HIS A 161 -3.48 -4.11 4.26
CA HIS A 161 -4.25 -2.86 4.23
C HIS A 161 -5.45 -2.87 5.18
N THR A 162 -6.12 -4.00 5.40
CA THR A 162 -7.27 -4.06 6.34
C THR A 162 -6.83 -3.69 7.76
N PHE A 163 -5.65 -4.16 8.19
CA PHE A 163 -5.07 -3.79 9.47
C PHE A 163 -4.49 -2.37 9.44
N GLY A 164 -3.78 -2.01 8.37
CA GLY A 164 -3.17 -0.69 8.21
C GLY A 164 -4.19 0.44 8.22
N HIS A 165 -5.32 0.30 7.52
CA HIS A 165 -6.40 1.28 7.53
C HIS A 165 -7.03 1.46 8.91
N ALA A 166 -7.11 0.39 9.72
CA ALA A 166 -7.57 0.50 11.10
C ALA A 166 -6.59 1.30 11.97
N ILE A 167 -5.28 1.12 11.78
CA ILE A 167 -4.24 1.94 12.44
C ILE A 167 -4.35 3.40 12.00
N GLU A 168 -4.38 3.68 10.70
CA GLU A 168 -4.51 5.05 10.16
C GLU A 168 -5.77 5.75 10.70
N SER A 169 -6.91 5.04 10.71
CA SER A 169 -8.18 5.58 11.17
C SER A 169 -8.19 5.85 12.67
N TYR A 170 -7.48 5.04 13.47
CA TYR A 170 -7.39 5.22 14.91
C TYR A 170 -6.48 6.39 15.30
N LEU A 171 -5.29 6.48 14.71
CA LEU A 171 -4.30 7.52 15.03
C LEU A 171 -4.71 8.90 14.46
N GLY A 172 -5.46 8.90 13.36
CA GLY A 172 -5.72 10.08 12.56
C GLY A 172 -4.78 10.16 11.35
N TYR A 173 -5.31 10.61 10.23
CA TYR A 173 -4.55 10.68 8.98
C TYR A 173 -3.34 11.61 9.11
N GLY A 174 -2.15 11.05 8.85
CA GLY A 174 -0.88 11.80 8.82
C GLY A 174 0.06 11.52 10.00
N GLU A 175 -0.42 10.94 11.10
CA GLU A 175 0.43 10.55 12.24
C GLU A 175 1.38 9.41 11.85
N TRP A 176 0.80 8.33 11.32
CA TRP A 176 1.53 7.29 10.59
C TRP A 176 1.35 7.51 9.09
N LEU A 177 2.45 7.38 8.35
CA LEU A 177 2.40 7.30 6.90
C LEU A 177 1.70 5.99 6.49
N HIS A 178 1.06 6.01 5.32
CA HIS A 178 0.35 4.84 4.82
C HIS A 178 1.23 3.58 4.78
N GLY A 179 2.47 3.70 4.28
CA GLY A 179 3.41 2.58 4.23
C GLY A 179 3.82 2.02 5.60
N GLU A 180 3.84 2.85 6.64
CA GLU A 180 4.11 2.41 8.02
C GLU A 180 2.96 1.54 8.54
N ALA A 181 1.73 1.98 8.33
CA ALA A 181 0.54 1.24 8.72
C ALA A 181 0.40 -0.06 7.92
N VAL A 182 0.70 -0.04 6.61
CA VAL A 182 0.73 -1.22 5.75
C VAL A 182 1.82 -2.20 6.19
N ALA A 183 3.00 -1.72 6.60
CA ALA A 183 4.08 -2.57 7.11
C ALA A 183 3.66 -3.38 8.35
N ALA A 184 3.16 -2.71 9.40
CA ALA A 184 2.61 -3.38 10.57
C ALA A 184 1.43 -4.30 10.19
N GLY A 185 0.61 -3.87 9.23
CA GLY A 185 -0.44 -4.66 8.63
C GLY A 185 0.02 -5.97 7.99
N MET A 186 1.14 -5.94 7.27
CA MET A 186 1.74 -7.13 6.65
C MET A 186 2.28 -8.10 7.70
N VAL A 187 2.86 -7.60 8.79
CA VAL A 187 3.28 -8.45 9.93
C VAL A 187 2.06 -9.15 10.55
N MET A 188 0.98 -8.41 10.81
CA MET A 188 -0.27 -9.01 11.31
C MET A 188 -0.87 -10.03 10.33
N ALA A 189 -0.85 -9.74 9.03
CA ALA A 189 -1.31 -10.70 8.02
C ALA A 189 -0.45 -11.98 8.00
N ALA A 190 0.87 -11.85 8.17
CA ALA A 190 1.78 -13.00 8.25
C ALA A 190 1.56 -13.82 9.54
N ASP A 191 1.44 -13.18 10.70
CA ASP A 191 1.14 -13.85 11.97
C ASP A 191 -0.21 -14.59 11.93
N LEU A 192 -1.25 -13.94 11.38
CA LEU A 192 -2.55 -14.59 11.19
C LEU A 192 -2.45 -15.79 10.23
N SER A 193 -1.69 -15.66 9.14
CA SER A 193 -1.44 -16.78 8.23
C SER A 193 -0.71 -17.94 8.91
N HIS A 194 0.20 -17.65 9.85
CA HIS A 194 0.85 -18.65 10.68
C HIS A 194 -0.13 -19.34 11.64
N ARG A 195 -1.02 -18.59 12.31
CA ARG A 195 -2.09 -19.15 13.17
C ARG A 195 -3.04 -20.07 12.42
N MET A 196 -3.25 -19.81 11.13
CA MET A 196 -4.02 -20.66 10.22
C MET A 196 -3.25 -21.90 9.72
N GLY A 197 -1.99 -22.07 10.15
CA GLY A 197 -1.13 -23.18 9.76
C GLY A 197 -0.57 -23.08 8.35
N TRP A 198 -0.61 -21.90 7.71
CA TRP A 198 -0.15 -21.71 6.32
C TRP A 198 1.29 -21.26 6.24
N LEU A 199 1.76 -20.46 7.21
CA LEU A 199 3.15 -20.03 7.31
C LEU A 199 3.86 -20.72 8.48
N SER A 200 5.15 -20.93 8.32
CA SER A 200 6.02 -21.27 9.45
C SER A 200 6.36 -20.01 10.27
N HIS A 201 6.80 -20.19 11.51
CA HIS A 201 7.34 -19.07 12.29
C HIS A 201 8.56 -18.41 11.60
N ALA A 202 9.36 -19.18 10.86
CA ALA A 202 10.49 -18.66 10.10
C ALA A 202 10.05 -17.72 8.98
N ASP A 203 8.92 -18.01 8.33
CA ASP A 203 8.34 -17.12 7.30
C ASP A 203 7.85 -15.80 7.89
N VAL A 204 7.19 -15.84 9.06
CA VAL A 204 6.75 -14.62 9.77
C VAL A 204 7.97 -13.76 10.13
N GLU A 205 9.02 -14.36 10.69
CA GLU A 205 10.25 -13.64 11.02
C GLU A 205 10.99 -13.10 9.80
N ARG A 206 10.88 -13.78 8.66
CA ARG A 206 11.42 -13.30 7.37
C ARG A 206 10.70 -12.02 6.92
N VAL A 207 9.37 -11.98 7.00
CA VAL A 207 8.56 -10.77 6.73
C VAL A 207 8.93 -9.64 7.70
N ARG A 208 9.04 -9.94 9.00
CA ARG A 208 9.44 -8.96 10.02
C ARG A 208 10.81 -8.36 9.70
N ARG A 209 11.80 -9.21 9.40
CA ARG A 209 13.18 -8.78 9.14
C ARG A 209 13.31 -7.87 7.92
N ILE A 210 12.65 -8.20 6.80
CA ILE A 210 12.76 -7.36 5.60
C ILE A 210 12.13 -5.98 5.81
N LEU A 211 11.04 -5.89 6.59
CA LEU A 211 10.42 -4.61 6.96
C LEU A 211 11.32 -3.79 7.89
N GLN A 212 11.94 -4.44 8.89
CA GLN A 212 12.93 -3.78 9.75
C GLN A 212 14.14 -3.27 8.96
N GLN A 213 14.64 -4.04 7.99
CA GLN A 213 15.74 -3.61 7.11
C GLN A 213 15.36 -2.39 6.24
N ALA A 214 14.07 -2.22 5.95
CA ALA A 214 13.52 -1.07 5.25
C ALA A 214 13.18 0.11 6.18
N ASN A 215 13.61 0.06 7.46
CA ASN A 215 13.30 1.06 8.51
C ASN A 215 11.80 1.27 8.75
N LEU A 216 10.99 0.21 8.62
CA LEU A 216 9.54 0.26 8.83
C LEU A 216 9.14 -0.31 10.20
N PRO A 217 8.03 0.16 10.79
CA PRO A 217 7.49 -0.43 12.01
C PRO A 217 6.99 -1.85 11.74
N VAL A 218 7.28 -2.74 12.69
CA VAL A 218 6.84 -4.14 12.68
C VAL A 218 5.97 -4.51 13.87
N THR A 219 5.54 -3.50 14.61
CA THR A 219 4.59 -3.55 15.71
C THR A 219 3.51 -2.51 15.45
N CYS A 220 2.32 -2.67 16.02
CA CYS A 220 1.26 -1.68 15.91
C CYS A 220 1.07 -0.93 17.24
N PRO A 221 0.50 0.29 17.21
CA PRO A 221 0.16 1.03 18.43
C PRO A 221 -0.79 0.25 19.33
N ASP A 222 -0.79 0.57 20.63
CA ASP A 222 -1.75 0.03 21.60
C ASP A 222 -3.16 0.58 21.35
N ILE A 223 -3.94 -0.17 20.58
CA ILE A 223 -5.32 0.11 20.20
C ILE A 223 -6.22 -0.92 20.91
N PRO A 224 -7.29 -0.50 21.61
CA PRO A 224 -8.24 -1.44 22.19
C PRO A 224 -8.78 -2.41 21.12
N VAL A 225 -8.62 -3.71 21.33
CA VAL A 225 -8.91 -4.76 20.33
C VAL A 225 -10.31 -4.62 19.72
N GLU A 226 -11.32 -4.34 20.54
CA GLU A 226 -12.70 -4.17 20.05
C GLU A 226 -12.84 -2.93 19.13
N LYS A 227 -12.09 -1.86 19.40
CA LYS A 227 -12.05 -0.69 18.52
C LYS A 227 -11.28 -0.99 17.23
N PHE A 228 -10.20 -1.76 17.30
CA PHE A 228 -9.46 -2.22 16.13
C PHE A 228 -10.39 -3.02 15.19
N LEU A 229 -11.11 -4.01 15.73
CA LEU A 229 -12.08 -4.81 14.97
C LEU A 229 -13.19 -3.96 14.36
N ALA A 230 -13.73 -3.00 15.11
CA ALA A 230 -14.76 -2.09 14.61
C ALA A 230 -14.26 -1.25 13.41
N LEU A 231 -13.00 -0.78 13.46
CA LEU A 231 -12.39 -0.03 12.36
C LEU A 231 -12.11 -0.92 11.15
N MET A 232 -11.66 -2.17 11.35
CA MET A 232 -11.50 -3.15 10.27
C MET A 232 -12.83 -3.43 9.56
N ALA A 233 -13.95 -3.46 10.29
CA ALA A 233 -15.28 -3.68 9.74
C ALA A 233 -15.81 -2.51 8.89
N GLN A 234 -15.20 -1.33 8.97
CA GLN A 234 -15.55 -0.15 8.14
C GLN A 234 -14.79 -0.11 6.81
N ASP A 235 -13.77 -0.96 6.62
CA ASP A 235 -13.05 -1.06 5.35
C ASP A 235 -14.01 -1.54 4.24
N LYS A 236 -13.84 -0.99 3.04
CA LYS A 236 -14.65 -1.20 1.82
C LYS A 236 -14.80 -2.66 1.37
N LYS A 237 -14.20 -3.61 2.09
CA LYS A 237 -14.11 -5.06 1.77
C LYS A 237 -15.11 -5.92 2.53
N VAL A 238 -15.99 -5.34 3.33
CA VAL A 238 -17.10 -6.06 3.97
C VAL A 238 -18.24 -6.25 2.97
N LEU A 239 -18.25 -7.40 2.28
CA LEU A 239 -19.41 -7.86 1.53
C LEU A 239 -20.24 -8.76 2.46
N ALA A 240 -21.51 -8.40 2.68
CA ALA A 240 -22.48 -9.17 3.46
C ALA A 240 -22.08 -9.44 4.94
N GLY A 241 -21.33 -8.53 5.58
CA GLY A 241 -21.02 -8.62 7.02
C GLY A 241 -19.88 -9.58 7.38
N GLN A 242 -19.19 -10.18 6.40
CA GLN A 242 -18.01 -11.01 6.62
C GLN A 242 -16.74 -10.26 6.19
N LEU A 243 -15.74 -10.26 7.07
CA LEU A 243 -14.45 -9.60 6.82
C LEU A 243 -13.66 -10.40 5.78
N ARG A 244 -13.39 -9.79 4.62
CA ARG A 244 -12.51 -10.34 3.59
C ARG A 244 -11.08 -9.89 3.86
N LEU A 245 -10.20 -10.85 4.14
CA LEU A 245 -8.77 -10.61 4.40
C LEU A 245 -7.90 -11.13 3.26
N ILE A 246 -6.74 -10.49 3.10
CA ILE A 246 -5.67 -10.97 2.23
C ILE A 246 -4.58 -11.53 3.13
N LEU A 247 -4.32 -12.83 2.98
CA LEU A 247 -3.37 -13.60 3.78
C LEU A 247 -2.42 -14.37 2.86
N LEU A 248 -1.43 -15.06 3.43
CA LEU A 248 -0.38 -15.76 2.70
C LEU A 248 -0.51 -17.27 2.88
N LYS A 249 -0.57 -18.02 1.76
CA LYS A 249 -0.48 -19.49 1.80
C LYS A 249 0.96 -19.97 1.92
N GLN A 250 1.87 -19.18 1.37
CA GLN A 250 3.33 -19.24 1.50
C GLN A 250 3.86 -17.86 1.10
N LEU A 251 5.12 -17.55 1.38
CA LEU A 251 5.73 -16.29 0.92
C LEU A 251 5.76 -16.27 -0.62
N GLY A 252 5.27 -15.19 -1.23
CA GLY A 252 5.08 -15.10 -2.68
C GLY A 252 3.79 -15.75 -3.18
N GLN A 253 2.84 -16.08 -2.30
CA GLN A 253 1.51 -16.56 -2.69
C GLN A 253 0.43 -16.05 -1.72
N ALA A 254 -0.22 -14.95 -2.09
CA ALA A 254 -1.36 -14.42 -1.36
C ALA A 254 -2.69 -15.06 -1.78
N VAL A 255 -3.65 -15.06 -0.85
CA VAL A 255 -5.01 -15.54 -1.05
C VAL A 255 -6.01 -14.59 -0.41
N ILE A 256 -7.18 -14.49 -1.04
CA ILE A 256 -8.36 -13.88 -0.45
C ILE A 256 -9.08 -14.93 0.39
N THR A 257 -9.34 -14.64 1.66
CA THR A 257 -10.12 -15.53 2.53
C THR A 257 -11.16 -14.77 3.37
N ARG A 258 -12.24 -15.48 3.71
CA ARG A 258 -13.25 -15.06 4.70
C ARG A 258 -13.29 -16.01 5.90
N ASP A 259 -12.60 -17.14 5.80
CA ASP A 259 -12.64 -18.24 6.75
C ASP A 259 -11.61 -18.00 7.85
N VAL A 260 -11.81 -16.92 8.61
CA VAL A 260 -10.92 -16.53 9.71
C VAL A 260 -11.74 -16.37 10.98
N GLU A 261 -11.35 -17.09 12.03
CA GLU A 261 -11.99 -16.96 13.33
C GLU A 261 -11.62 -15.61 13.97
N ILE A 262 -12.62 -14.90 14.49
CA ILE A 262 -12.42 -13.59 15.14
C ILE A 262 -11.38 -13.70 16.27
N GLU A 263 -11.36 -14.81 17.00
CA GLU A 263 -10.40 -15.02 18.08
C GLU A 263 -8.94 -15.03 17.60
N GLN A 264 -8.66 -15.62 16.43
CA GLN A 264 -7.33 -15.58 15.83
C GLN A 264 -6.92 -14.16 15.43
N ILE A 265 -7.87 -13.34 14.96
CA ILE A 265 -7.64 -11.93 14.66
C ILE A 265 -7.31 -11.16 15.95
N LYS A 266 -8.07 -11.37 17.04
CA LYS A 266 -7.81 -10.74 18.34
C LYS A 266 -6.42 -11.07 18.85
N GLN A 267 -6.03 -12.34 18.81
CA GLN A 267 -4.70 -12.78 19.23
C GLN A 267 -3.59 -12.19 18.36
N THR A 268 -3.82 -12.07 17.05
CA THR A 268 -2.88 -11.43 16.10
C THR A 268 -2.63 -9.97 16.48
N ILE A 269 -3.69 -9.21 16.75
CA ILE A 269 -3.59 -7.80 17.17
C ILE A 269 -2.82 -7.71 18.48
N LEU A 270 -3.19 -8.51 19.48
CA LEU A 270 -2.53 -8.52 20.79
C LEU A 270 -1.03 -8.87 20.68
N ALA A 271 -0.67 -9.86 19.86
CA ALA A 271 0.72 -10.25 19.65
C ALA A 271 1.55 -9.11 19.03
N CYS A 272 0.99 -8.40 18.05
CA CYS A 272 1.65 -7.26 17.40
C CYS A 272 1.87 -6.09 18.37
N GLN A 273 0.94 -5.86 19.31
CA GLN A 273 1.06 -4.81 20.34
C GLN A 273 2.03 -5.20 21.47
N GLN A 274 2.04 -6.46 21.92
CA GLN A 274 2.92 -6.92 23.00
C GLN A 274 4.41 -6.79 22.64
N GLN A 275 4.76 -6.99 21.37
CA GLN A 275 6.12 -6.79 20.88
C GLN A 275 6.55 -5.31 20.96
N GLN A 276 5.61 -4.37 20.81
CA GLN A 276 5.89 -2.92 20.95
C GLN A 276 6.41 -2.59 22.35
N ASN A 277 5.77 -3.15 23.38
CA ASN A 277 6.15 -2.91 24.77
C ASN A 277 7.53 -3.48 25.10
N GLN A 278 7.94 -4.58 24.45
CA GLN A 278 9.28 -5.14 24.62
C GLN A 278 10.36 -4.33 23.91
N GLU A 279 10.05 -3.72 22.77
CA GLU A 279 10.97 -2.83 22.04
C GLU A 279 11.14 -1.48 22.76
N GLN A 280 10.10 -0.94 23.41
CA GLN A 280 10.20 0.30 24.21
C GLN A 280 10.97 0.15 25.53
N LEU A 281 11.15 -1.08 26.02
CA LEU A 281 11.91 -1.39 27.25
C LEU A 281 13.41 -1.64 26.98
N ARG A 282 13.85 -1.65 25.72
CA ARG A 282 15.25 -1.86 25.30
C ARG A 282 15.88 -0.57 24.82
#